data_AF-Q7UFM4-F1
#
_entry.id   AF-Q7UFM4-F1
#
_cell.length_a   1.000
_cell.length_b   1.000
_cell.length_c   1.000
_cell.angle_alpha   90.00
_cell.angle_beta   90.00
_cell.angle_gamma   90.00
#
_symmetry.space_group_name_H-M   'P 1'
#
loop_
_entity.id
_entity.type
_entity.pdbx_description
1 polymer ?
#
loop_
_entity_poly.entity_id
_entity_poly.type
_entity_poly.pdbx_seq_one_letter_code
_entity_poly.pdbx_strand_id
1 'polypeptide(L)'
;MIKTFGQAYKFVLKSKVCTVFGSKNSPYPSLWDNTDLSEDKPKAGGWSPKVTAVWDWKTRIPQTYPAEVFYGKVRGGDAVLMEMQHFREVHYAEAYQPVHELDVLCQEIFELIRLEADYTGPLRKRAIERLACTKSQFDTALKKLQISLNVVRSNDPKMKNDFWLPMREVHLDIVQQHER
;
A
#
# COMPACT_ATOMS: atom_id res chain seq x y z
N MET A 1 -16.55 4.56 17.48
CA MET A 1 -15.76 3.49 16.86
C MET A 1 -16.35 3.03 15.54
N ILE A 2 -15.49 2.45 14.73
CA ILE A 2 -15.80 1.79 13.47
C ILE A 2 -16.37 0.39 13.76
N LYS A 3 -17.49 0.03 13.12
CA LYS A 3 -18.09 -1.30 13.16
C LYS A 3 -18.46 -1.83 11.78
N THR A 4 -18.51 -0.96 10.77
CA THR A 4 -18.98 -1.30 9.42
C THR A 4 -18.03 -0.77 8.35
N PHE A 5 -18.13 -1.35 7.14
CA PHE A 5 -17.38 -0.90 5.97
C PHE A 5 -17.57 0.60 5.67
N GLY A 6 -18.81 1.09 5.69
CA GLY A 6 -19.11 2.51 5.44
C GLY A 6 -18.55 3.45 6.52
N GLN A 7 -18.48 2.99 7.78
CA GLN A 7 -17.84 3.75 8.85
C GLN A 7 -16.32 3.78 8.69
N ALA A 8 -15.70 2.67 8.27
CA ALA A 8 -14.27 2.59 8.00
C ALA A 8 -13.89 3.54 6.87
N TYR A 9 -14.66 3.55 5.79
CA TYR A 9 -14.51 4.47 4.67
C TYR A 9 -14.54 5.94 5.11
N LYS A 10 -15.61 6.35 5.81
CA LYS A 10 -15.75 7.72 6.33
C LYS A 10 -14.62 8.11 7.29
N PHE A 11 -14.12 7.14 8.06
CA PHE A 11 -13.00 7.37 8.97
C PHE A 11 -11.69 7.67 8.22
N VAL A 12 -11.41 6.96 7.13
CA VAL A 12 -10.26 7.24 6.26
C VAL A 12 -10.34 8.67 5.71
N LEU A 13 -11.48 9.05 5.12
CA LEU A 13 -11.66 10.40 4.57
C LEU A 13 -11.47 11.50 5.63
N LYS A 14 -12.05 11.30 6.83
CA LYS A 14 -11.91 12.26 7.94
C LYS A 14 -10.47 12.39 8.42
N SER A 15 -9.73 11.29 8.46
CA SER A 15 -8.37 11.25 9.01
C SER A 15 -7.30 11.66 7.99
N LYS A 16 -7.64 11.69 6.70
CA LYS A 16 -6.75 11.89 5.54
C LYS A 16 -5.69 10.82 5.34
N VAL A 17 -5.01 10.39 6.41
CA VAL A 17 -4.07 9.26 6.42
C VAL A 17 -4.47 8.33 7.56
N CYS A 18 -4.69 7.06 7.24
CA CYS A 18 -5.10 6.05 8.21
C CYS A 18 -4.28 4.77 7.99
N THR A 19 -3.56 4.31 9.01
CA THR A 19 -2.84 3.04 8.90
C THR A 19 -3.80 1.86 9.00
N VAL A 20 -3.47 0.75 8.34
CA VAL A 20 -4.25 -0.49 8.47
C VAL A 20 -4.11 -1.06 9.89
N PHE A 21 -2.87 -1.11 10.37
CA PHE A 21 -2.52 -1.52 11.73
C PHE A 21 -1.76 -0.39 12.43
N GLY A 22 -2.01 -0.19 13.72
CA GLY A 22 -1.25 0.73 14.53
C GLY A 22 0.20 0.27 14.66
N SER A 23 1.13 1.22 14.61
CA SER A 23 2.53 1.00 14.98
C SER A 23 2.87 1.97 16.12
N LYS A 24 3.74 1.56 17.06
CA LYS A 24 4.05 2.35 18.27
C LYS A 24 4.54 3.78 17.97
N ASN A 25 5.09 4.00 16.78
CA ASN A 25 5.69 5.26 16.37
C ASN A 25 4.94 5.94 15.22
N SER A 26 3.81 5.38 14.76
CA SER A 26 3.01 6.02 13.72
C SER A 26 2.27 7.22 14.31
N PRO A 27 2.38 8.42 13.70
CA PRO A 27 1.60 9.58 14.10
C PRO A 27 0.13 9.47 13.64
N TYR A 28 -0.19 8.49 12.79
CA TYR A 28 -1.50 8.35 12.17
C TYR A 28 -2.41 7.42 12.96
N PRO A 29 -3.72 7.71 12.99
CA PRO A 29 -4.70 6.76 13.52
C PRO A 29 -4.73 5.50 12.66
N SER A 30 -5.18 4.38 13.25
CA SER A 30 -5.29 3.11 12.55
C SER A 30 -6.72 2.56 12.52
N LEU A 31 -7.05 1.79 11.49
CA LEU A 31 -8.30 1.01 11.45
C LEU A 31 -8.38 0.02 12.62
N TRP A 32 -7.26 -0.63 12.94
CA TRP A 32 -7.15 -1.60 14.02
C TRP A 32 -7.48 -1.01 15.39
N ASP A 33 -6.94 0.17 15.72
CA ASP A 33 -7.13 0.77 17.05
C ASP A 33 -8.48 1.48 17.20
N ASN A 34 -9.18 1.76 16.09
CA ASN A 34 -10.43 2.53 16.08
C ASN A 34 -11.68 1.69 15.79
N THR A 35 -11.55 0.37 15.68
CA THR A 35 -12.68 -0.55 15.50
C THR A 35 -13.09 -1.22 16.80
N ASP A 36 -14.40 -1.37 16.99
CA ASP A 36 -15.04 -1.99 18.16
C ASP A 36 -15.27 -3.49 17.99
N LEU A 37 -14.84 -4.06 16.86
CA LEU A 37 -15.04 -5.47 16.58
C LEU A 37 -14.21 -6.34 17.53
N SER A 38 -14.76 -7.48 17.92
CA SER A 38 -14.11 -8.40 18.86
C SER A 38 -12.81 -8.98 18.27
N GLU A 39 -11.79 -9.08 19.13
CA GLU A 39 -10.53 -9.78 18.88
C GLU A 39 -10.61 -11.27 19.18
N ASP A 40 -11.72 -11.74 19.77
CA ASP A 40 -11.92 -13.12 20.11
C ASP A 40 -12.03 -13.97 18.84
N LYS A 41 -11.30 -15.09 18.84
CA LYS A 41 -11.39 -16.05 17.75
C LYS A 41 -12.70 -16.83 17.85
N PRO A 42 -13.37 -17.12 16.70
CA PRO A 42 -14.49 -18.04 16.69
C PRO A 42 -14.10 -19.41 17.23
N LYS A 43 -15.01 -20.08 17.95
CA LYS A 43 -14.79 -21.44 18.47
C LYS A 43 -14.47 -22.46 17.37
N ALA A 44 -14.97 -22.24 16.16
CA ALA A 44 -14.72 -23.09 14.99
C ALA A 44 -13.34 -22.86 14.35
N GLY A 45 -12.51 -21.96 14.91
CA GLY A 45 -11.21 -21.58 14.34
C GLY A 45 -11.32 -20.42 13.35
N GLY A 46 -10.16 -19.96 12.86
CA GLY A 46 -10.04 -18.84 11.91
C GLY A 46 -9.60 -17.51 12.54
N TRP A 47 -9.76 -16.44 11.76
CA TRP A 47 -9.45 -15.07 12.18
C TRP A 47 -10.60 -14.48 13.00
N SER A 48 -10.27 -13.58 13.93
CA SER A 48 -11.29 -12.85 14.70
C SER A 48 -12.10 -11.92 13.80
N PRO A 49 -13.32 -11.52 14.22
CA PRO A 49 -14.12 -10.53 13.48
C PRO A 49 -13.34 -9.25 13.17
N LYS A 50 -12.52 -8.77 14.11
CA LYS A 50 -11.67 -7.60 13.92
C LYS A 50 -10.63 -7.78 12.81
N VAL A 51 -9.87 -8.88 12.84
CA VAL A 51 -8.85 -9.17 11.81
C VAL A 51 -9.50 -9.28 10.44
N THR A 52 -10.57 -10.07 10.34
CA THR A 52 -11.32 -10.27 9.08
C THR A 52 -11.80 -8.94 8.50
N ALA A 53 -12.40 -8.09 9.33
CA ALA A 53 -12.92 -6.79 8.89
C ALA A 53 -11.82 -5.81 8.47
N VAL A 54 -10.73 -5.69 9.25
CA VAL A 54 -9.63 -4.77 8.90
C VAL A 54 -8.96 -5.17 7.59
N TRP A 55 -8.78 -6.48 7.34
CA TRP A 55 -8.24 -6.99 6.08
C TRP A 55 -9.20 -6.77 4.89
N ASP A 56 -10.50 -6.97 5.10
CA ASP A 56 -11.53 -6.63 4.10
C ASP A 56 -11.49 -5.14 3.77
N TRP A 57 -11.54 -4.26 4.78
CA TRP A 57 -11.58 -2.82 4.58
C TRP A 57 -10.32 -2.29 3.89
N LYS A 58 -9.13 -2.75 4.29
CA LYS A 58 -7.84 -2.45 3.62
C LYS A 58 -7.92 -2.69 2.11
N THR A 59 -8.58 -3.76 1.70
CA THR A 59 -8.60 -4.20 0.30
C THR A 59 -9.76 -3.58 -0.45
N ARG A 60 -10.96 -3.66 0.12
CA ARG A 60 -12.21 -3.30 -0.52
C ARG A 60 -12.44 -1.80 -0.62
N ILE A 61 -11.95 -0.98 0.33
CA ILE A 61 -12.12 0.48 0.26
C ILE A 61 -11.49 1.07 -1.02
N PRO A 62 -10.18 0.87 -1.29
CA PRO A 62 -9.55 1.45 -2.49
C PRO A 62 -10.02 0.77 -3.78
N GLN A 63 -10.60 -0.43 -3.71
CA GLN A 63 -11.28 -1.07 -4.85
C GLN A 63 -12.66 -0.45 -5.14
N THR A 64 -13.41 -0.09 -4.10
CA THR A 64 -14.77 0.47 -4.22
C THR A 64 -14.72 1.96 -4.56
N TYR A 65 -13.76 2.68 -3.99
CA TYR A 65 -13.63 4.14 -4.11
C TYR A 65 -12.23 4.55 -4.60
N PRO A 66 -11.78 4.07 -5.78
CA PRO A 66 -10.42 4.31 -6.25
C PRO A 66 -10.12 5.78 -6.55
N ALA A 67 -11.15 6.59 -6.79
CA ALA A 67 -11.03 8.03 -6.99
C ALA A 67 -10.95 8.82 -5.68
N GLU A 68 -11.32 8.23 -4.54
CA GLU A 68 -11.43 8.91 -3.25
C GLU A 68 -10.41 8.39 -2.23
N VAL A 69 -9.91 7.16 -2.40
CA VAL A 69 -8.94 6.54 -1.48
C VAL A 69 -7.81 5.85 -2.23
N PHE A 70 -6.59 6.27 -1.93
CA PHE A 70 -5.35 5.61 -2.30
C PHE A 70 -4.93 4.57 -1.23
N TYR A 71 -4.33 3.46 -1.66
CA TYR A 71 -3.67 2.51 -0.77
C TYR A 71 -2.18 2.44 -1.09
N GLY A 72 -1.36 2.62 -0.06
CA GLY A 72 0.09 2.61 -0.22
C GLY A 72 0.83 2.48 1.10
N LYS A 73 2.05 3.01 1.15
CA LYS A 73 2.89 3.00 2.35
C LYS A 73 3.46 4.38 2.64
N VAL A 74 3.53 4.72 3.92
CA VAL A 74 4.21 5.92 4.40
C VAL A 74 5.62 5.60 4.90
N ARG A 75 6.40 6.63 5.23
CA ARG A 75 7.72 6.49 5.88
C ARG A 75 7.61 5.56 7.10
N GLY A 76 8.58 4.64 7.23
CA GLY A 76 8.53 3.54 8.20
C GLY A 76 7.95 2.23 7.62
N GLY A 77 7.18 2.32 6.53
CA GLY A 77 6.65 1.17 5.79
C GLY A 77 5.27 0.70 6.23
N ASP A 78 4.60 1.47 7.08
CA ASP A 78 3.23 1.23 7.50
C ASP A 78 2.29 1.33 6.30
N ALA A 79 1.42 0.32 6.14
CA ALA A 79 0.41 0.32 5.10
C ALA A 79 -0.72 1.28 5.48
N VAL A 80 -1.11 2.15 4.55
CA VAL A 80 -2.12 3.18 4.77
C VAL A 80 -3.22 3.14 3.73
N LEU A 81 -4.41 3.56 4.16
CA LEU A 81 -5.43 4.14 3.31
C LEU A 81 -5.35 5.65 3.44
N MET A 82 -5.29 6.34 2.31
CA MET A 82 -5.10 7.78 2.25
C MET A 82 -6.22 8.38 1.40
N GLU A 83 -6.79 9.48 1.87
CA GLU A 83 -7.72 10.27 1.09
C GLU A 83 -7.00 10.81 -0.17
N MET A 84 -7.63 10.63 -1.33
CA MET A 84 -6.97 10.79 -2.63
C MET A 84 -6.52 12.24 -2.89
N GLN A 85 -7.28 13.25 -2.45
CA GLN A 85 -6.87 14.64 -2.61
C GLN A 85 -5.64 14.98 -1.77
N HIS A 86 -5.61 14.53 -0.51
CA HIS A 86 -4.43 14.66 0.34
C HIS A 86 -3.23 13.93 -0.24
N PHE A 87 -3.43 12.74 -0.82
CA PHE A 87 -2.38 12.03 -1.55
C PHE A 87 -1.81 12.89 -2.68
N ARG A 88 -2.68 13.45 -3.52
CA ARG A 88 -2.33 14.28 -4.69
C ARG A 88 -1.62 15.56 -4.33
N GLU A 89 -2.14 16.30 -3.37
CA GLU A 89 -1.70 17.69 -3.09
C GLU A 89 -0.56 17.77 -2.08
N VAL A 90 -0.43 16.78 -1.20
CA VAL A 90 0.51 16.83 -0.07
C VAL A 90 1.46 15.65 -0.12
N HIS A 91 0.94 14.43 0.01
CA HIS A 91 1.80 13.27 0.22
C HIS A 91 2.72 12.97 -0.95
N TYR A 92 2.25 13.12 -2.20
CA TYR A 92 3.05 12.81 -3.37
C TYR A 92 4.33 13.66 -3.41
N ALA A 93 4.19 14.98 -3.27
CA ALA A 93 5.33 15.90 -3.30
C ALA A 93 6.31 15.66 -2.14
N GLU A 94 5.83 15.25 -0.97
CA GLU A 94 6.66 15.00 0.21
C GLU A 94 7.39 13.64 0.18
N ALA A 95 6.78 12.63 -0.44
CA ALA A 95 7.25 11.25 -0.38
C ALA A 95 7.93 10.77 -1.66
N TYR A 96 7.58 11.35 -2.81
CA TYR A 96 8.16 10.94 -4.09
C TYR A 96 9.67 11.15 -4.08
N GLN A 97 10.39 10.12 -4.50
CA GLN A 97 11.81 10.18 -4.75
C GLN A 97 12.10 9.54 -6.11
N PRO A 98 12.82 10.20 -7.02
CA PRO A 98 13.19 9.61 -8.29
C PRO A 98 13.93 8.29 -8.09
N VAL A 99 13.57 7.27 -8.90
CA VAL A 99 14.14 5.93 -8.73
C VAL A 99 15.67 5.91 -8.78
N HIS A 100 16.29 6.76 -9.60
CA HIS A 100 17.74 6.84 -9.76
C HIS A 100 18.48 7.35 -8.51
N GLU A 101 17.77 7.95 -7.56
CA GLU A 101 18.30 8.36 -6.25
C GLU A 101 18.15 7.27 -5.18
N LEU A 102 17.46 6.16 -5.48
CA LEU A 102 17.36 5.00 -4.60
C LEU A 102 18.58 4.10 -4.75
N ASP A 103 18.74 3.12 -3.86
CA ASP A 103 19.80 2.13 -4.00
C ASP A 103 19.67 1.29 -5.28
N VAL A 104 20.80 0.78 -5.77
CA VAL A 104 20.90 0.04 -7.04
C VAL A 104 19.89 -1.12 -7.10
N LEU A 105 19.68 -1.85 -6.00
CA LEU A 105 18.73 -2.95 -5.99
C LEU A 105 17.28 -2.45 -6.17
N CYS A 106 16.91 -1.29 -5.62
CA CYS A 106 15.61 -0.67 -5.89
C CYS A 106 15.46 -0.31 -7.37
N GLN A 107 16.50 0.26 -7.98
CA GLN A 107 16.50 0.61 -9.41
C GLN A 107 16.28 -0.63 -10.28
N GLU A 108 17.03 -1.70 -10.03
CA GLU A 108 16.91 -2.97 -10.77
C GLU A 108 15.54 -3.63 -10.58
N ILE A 109 15.00 -3.64 -9.35
CA ILE A 109 13.67 -4.20 -9.09
C ILE A 109 12.58 -3.35 -9.75
N PHE A 110 12.72 -2.03 -9.75
CA PHE A 110 11.81 -1.16 -10.47
C PHE A 110 11.81 -1.47 -11.97
N GLU A 111 12.98 -1.65 -12.58
CA GLU A 111 13.09 -2.01 -13.99
C GLU A 111 12.45 -3.37 -14.29
N LEU A 112 12.62 -4.37 -13.42
CA LEU A 112 11.91 -5.65 -13.55
C LEU A 112 10.37 -5.47 -13.55
N ILE A 113 9.84 -4.61 -12.68
CA ILE A 113 8.40 -4.32 -12.61
C ILE A 113 7.94 -3.51 -13.82
N ARG A 114 8.72 -2.52 -14.26
CA ARG A 114 8.41 -1.66 -15.41
C ARG A 114 8.38 -2.44 -16.72
N LEU A 115 9.27 -3.41 -16.89
CA LEU A 115 9.32 -4.26 -18.08
C LEU A 115 8.27 -5.39 -18.03
N GLU A 116 8.04 -5.97 -16.86
CA GLU A 116 7.12 -7.11 -16.69
C GLU A 116 6.44 -7.06 -15.32
N ALA A 117 5.37 -6.27 -15.25
CA ALA A 117 4.50 -6.16 -14.09
C ALA A 117 3.90 -7.53 -13.71
N ASP A 118 3.95 -7.87 -12.42
CA ASP A 118 3.56 -9.21 -11.96
C ASP A 118 3.29 -9.21 -10.44
N TYR A 119 2.89 -10.35 -9.91
CA TYR A 119 2.69 -10.60 -8.49
C TYR A 119 4.02 -10.66 -7.72
N THR A 120 3.97 -10.38 -6.41
CA THR A 120 5.15 -10.43 -5.52
C THR A 120 5.95 -11.74 -5.62
N GLY A 121 5.27 -12.89 -5.72
CA GLY A 121 5.91 -14.21 -5.74
C GLY A 121 6.84 -14.42 -6.95
N PRO A 122 6.29 -14.36 -8.18
CA PRO A 122 7.07 -14.40 -9.42
C PRO A 122 8.16 -13.32 -9.49
N LEU A 123 7.86 -12.06 -9.17
CA LEU A 123 8.85 -10.97 -9.18
C LEU A 123 10.04 -11.28 -8.27
N ARG A 124 9.75 -11.73 -7.05
CA ARG A 124 10.79 -12.10 -6.09
C ARG A 124 11.66 -13.23 -6.62
N LYS A 125 11.05 -14.27 -7.20
CA LYS A 125 11.79 -15.40 -7.78
C LYS A 125 12.74 -14.91 -8.88
N ARG A 126 12.23 -14.12 -9.84
CA ARG A 126 13.03 -13.53 -10.93
C ARG A 126 14.15 -12.63 -10.39
N ALA A 127 13.88 -11.80 -9.39
CA ALA A 127 14.87 -10.89 -8.80
C ALA A 127 15.98 -11.64 -8.07
N ILE A 128 15.65 -12.70 -7.32
CA ILE A 128 16.65 -13.55 -6.66
C ILE A 128 17.53 -14.24 -7.71
N GLU A 129 16.92 -14.79 -8.76
CA GLU A 129 17.64 -15.49 -9.84
C GLU A 129 18.55 -14.55 -10.65
N ARG A 130 18.08 -13.34 -10.98
CA ARG A 130 18.82 -12.41 -11.86
C ARG A 130 19.80 -11.50 -11.13
N LEU A 131 19.46 -11.07 -9.91
CA LEU A 131 20.19 -10.04 -9.18
C LEU A 131 20.99 -10.62 -7.99
N ALA A 132 20.91 -11.95 -7.78
CA ALA A 132 21.53 -12.65 -6.65
C ALA A 132 21.21 -12.05 -5.27
N CYS A 133 20.06 -11.38 -5.14
CA CYS A 133 19.60 -10.82 -3.88
C CYS A 133 18.90 -11.88 -3.01
N THR A 134 18.81 -11.64 -1.71
CA THR A 134 18.02 -12.46 -0.79
C THR A 134 16.55 -12.02 -0.79
N LYS A 135 15.66 -12.88 -0.30
CA LYS A 135 14.25 -12.53 -0.05
C LYS A 135 14.10 -11.23 0.77
N SER A 136 14.90 -11.07 1.83
CA SER A 136 14.80 -9.90 2.72
C SER A 136 15.24 -8.61 2.02
N GLN A 137 16.28 -8.69 1.19
CA GLN A 137 16.72 -7.57 0.36
C GLN A 137 15.65 -7.17 -0.66
N PHE A 138 15.05 -8.15 -1.36
CA PHE A 138 13.91 -7.90 -2.27
C PHE A 138 12.74 -7.24 -1.53
N ASP A 139 12.26 -7.83 -0.43
CA ASP A 139 11.11 -7.31 0.32
C ASP A 139 11.39 -5.88 0.84
N THR A 140 12.65 -5.57 1.20
CA THR A 140 13.09 -4.24 1.62
C THR A 140 13.09 -3.25 0.46
N ALA A 141 13.63 -3.63 -0.71
CA ALA A 141 13.67 -2.78 -1.88
C ALA A 141 12.26 -2.51 -2.45
N LEU A 142 11.41 -3.53 -2.53
CA LEU A 142 10.01 -3.36 -2.93
C LEU A 142 9.24 -2.44 -1.96
N LYS A 143 9.54 -2.51 -0.66
CA LYS A 143 8.99 -1.58 0.34
C LYS A 143 9.49 -0.15 0.11
N LYS A 144 10.77 0.05 -0.19
CA LYS A 144 11.32 1.38 -0.52
C LYS A 144 10.68 1.96 -1.78
N LEU A 145 10.47 1.15 -2.81
CA LEU A 145 9.79 1.57 -4.05
C LEU A 145 8.34 2.01 -3.80
N GLN A 146 7.63 1.38 -2.88
CA GLN A 146 6.28 1.80 -2.47
C GLN A 146 6.30 3.12 -1.69
N ILE A 147 7.22 3.26 -0.72
CA ILE A 147 7.33 4.47 0.10
C ILE A 147 7.74 5.69 -0.74
N SER A 148 8.65 5.49 -1.70
CA SER A 148 9.12 6.51 -2.64
C SER A 148 8.17 6.75 -3.82
N LEU A 149 7.00 6.10 -3.82
CA LEU A 149 5.97 6.26 -4.85
C LEU A 149 6.42 5.92 -6.27
N ASN A 150 7.36 4.98 -6.43
CA ASN A 150 7.76 4.48 -7.75
C ASN A 150 6.89 3.32 -8.24
N VAL A 151 6.35 2.52 -7.31
CA VAL A 151 5.43 1.42 -7.63
C VAL A 151 4.18 1.46 -6.75
N VAL A 152 3.08 0.95 -7.29
CA VAL A 152 1.80 0.85 -6.60
C VAL A 152 1.21 -0.55 -6.78
N ARG A 153 0.42 -0.98 -5.81
CA ARG A 153 -0.36 -2.22 -5.91
C ARG A 153 -1.59 -1.96 -6.77
N SER A 154 -1.88 -2.85 -7.73
CA SER A 154 -3.17 -2.86 -8.43
C SER A 154 -4.34 -2.98 -7.46
N ASN A 155 -5.41 -2.23 -7.73
CA ASN A 155 -6.71 -2.36 -7.07
C ASN A 155 -7.71 -3.13 -7.93
N ASP A 156 -7.29 -3.88 -8.96
CA ASP A 156 -8.20 -4.74 -9.71
C ASP A 156 -8.71 -5.88 -8.79
N PRO A 157 -10.03 -6.00 -8.54
CA PRO A 157 -10.60 -7.03 -7.68
C PRO A 157 -10.38 -8.46 -8.20
N LYS A 158 -10.01 -8.64 -9.47
CA LYS A 158 -9.62 -9.94 -10.04
C LYS A 158 -8.25 -10.40 -9.53
N MET A 159 -7.40 -9.47 -9.08
CA MET A 159 -6.08 -9.76 -8.55
C MET A 159 -6.18 -10.10 -7.06
N LYS A 160 -6.06 -11.40 -6.74
CA LYS A 160 -6.20 -11.89 -5.34
C LYS A 160 -4.96 -11.65 -4.48
N ASN A 161 -3.82 -11.33 -5.10
CA ASN A 161 -2.54 -11.08 -4.45
C ASN A 161 -2.01 -9.71 -4.89
N ASP A 162 -1.01 -9.22 -4.18
CA ASP A 162 -0.34 -7.97 -4.53
C ASP A 162 0.33 -8.09 -5.91
N PHE A 163 -0.24 -7.38 -6.89
CA PHE A 163 0.26 -7.20 -8.25
C PHE A 163 0.82 -5.78 -8.37
N TRP A 164 2.06 -5.65 -8.85
CA TRP A 164 2.79 -4.38 -8.80
C TRP A 164 2.86 -3.73 -10.18
N LEU A 165 2.57 -2.43 -10.20
CA LEU A 165 2.59 -1.58 -11.39
C LEU A 165 3.45 -0.35 -11.13
N PRO A 166 4.10 0.23 -12.16
CA PRO A 166 4.72 1.54 -12.04
C PRO A 166 3.69 2.62 -11.65
N MET A 167 4.06 3.52 -10.73
CA MET A 167 3.17 4.61 -10.29
C MET A 167 2.73 5.48 -11.48
N ARG A 168 3.65 5.76 -12.40
CA ARG A 168 3.40 6.58 -13.60
C ARG A 168 2.35 6.00 -14.55
N GLU A 169 2.18 4.68 -14.56
CA GLU A 169 1.20 4.02 -15.43
C GLU A 169 -0.21 4.07 -14.82
N VAL A 170 -0.32 4.08 -13.49
CA VAL A 170 -1.61 4.06 -12.78
C VAL A 170 -2.12 5.47 -12.45
N HIS A 171 -1.21 6.38 -12.13
CA HIS A 171 -1.51 7.73 -11.64
C HIS A 171 -0.76 8.80 -12.45
N LEU A 172 -0.79 8.69 -13.78
CA LEU A 172 -0.09 9.59 -14.70
C LEU A 172 -0.44 11.07 -14.46
N ASP A 173 -1.70 11.34 -14.15
CA ASP A 173 -2.23 12.67 -13.87
C ASP A 173 -1.59 13.32 -12.64
N ILE A 174 -1.25 12.52 -11.62
CA ILE A 174 -0.56 12.98 -10.41
C ILE A 174 0.92 13.22 -10.72
N VAL A 175 1.56 12.28 -11.40
CA VAL A 175 2.97 12.35 -11.79
C VAL A 175 3.25 13.61 -12.61
N GLN A 176 2.42 13.91 -13.62
CA GLN A 176 2.57 15.09 -14.47
C GLN A 176 2.45 16.42 -13.73
N GLN A 177 1.80 16.45 -12.57
CA GLN A 177 1.67 17.66 -11.76
C GLN A 177 2.96 17.98 -10.99
N HIS A 178 3.70 16.96 -10.56
CA HIS A 178 4.83 17.10 -9.62
C HIS A 178 6.19 16.88 -10.26
N GLU A 179 6.26 16.08 -11.30
CA GLU A 179 7.51 15.72 -11.97
C GLU A 179 7.61 16.48 -13.29
N ARG A 180 8.21 17.66 -13.24
CA ARG A 180 8.48 18.51 -14.41
C ARG A 180 9.97 18.54 -14.71
#